data_AF-A0A1S3QH13-F1
#
_entry.id   AF-A0A1S3QH13-F1
#
_cell.length_a   1.000
_cell.length_b   1.000
_cell.length_c   1.000
_cell.angle_alpha   90.00
_cell.angle_beta   90.00
_cell.angle_gamma   90.00
#
_symmetry.space_group_name_H-M   'P 1'
#
loop_
_entity.id
_entity.type
_entity.pdbx_description
1 polymer ?
#
loop_
_entity_poly.entity_id
_entity_poly.type
_entity_poly.pdbx_seq_one_letter_code
_entity_poly.pdbx_strand_id
1 'polypeptide(L)'
;VMCLQQGELSRDKVFPMHPTSINGVEDMSTLAELHEAAIMYNLYLRYQKDCIYTNIGSILAAVNPYKQIPGLYDPAAVDLYSRHHLGELPPHIFAVANECYRCLWKRHDSQCVLISGESGAGKTESTKLLLQFLSVMSQKSAGTAPSERSTRVEQAIIQS
;
A
#
# COMPACT_ATOMS: atom_id res chain seq x y z
N VAL A 1 -24.95 6.29 10.98
CA VAL A 1 -25.17 6.62 12.41
C VAL A 1 -25.31 5.30 13.15
N MET A 2 -24.33 4.89 13.95
CA MET A 2 -24.50 3.75 14.85
C MET A 2 -25.31 4.23 16.04
N CYS A 3 -26.59 3.83 16.13
CA CYS A 3 -27.40 4.06 17.31
C CYS A 3 -27.08 2.98 18.33
N LEU A 4 -26.29 3.30 19.35
CA LEU A 4 -26.18 2.45 20.53
C LEU A 4 -27.39 2.70 21.43
N GLN A 5 -28.06 1.64 21.88
CA GLN A 5 -29.13 1.76 22.86
C GLN A 5 -28.57 2.42 24.12
N GLN A 6 -29.23 3.49 24.56
CA GLN A 6 -28.81 4.39 25.64
C GLN A 6 -28.63 3.71 27.03
N GLY A 7 -28.87 2.41 27.15
CA GLY A 7 -28.79 1.63 28.39
C GLY A 7 -27.54 0.75 28.58
N GLU A 8 -26.63 0.63 27.60
CA GLU A 8 -25.48 -0.31 27.68
C GLU A 8 -24.08 0.34 27.70
N LEU A 9 -24.01 1.66 27.72
CA LEU A 9 -22.74 2.40 27.70
C LEU A 9 -22.20 2.57 29.14
N SER A 10 -21.35 1.63 29.58
CA SER A 10 -20.53 1.83 30.78
C SER A 10 -19.37 2.77 30.48
N ARG A 11 -18.92 3.53 31.49
CA ARG A 11 -17.74 4.41 31.37
C ARG A 11 -16.47 3.64 30.95
N ASP A 12 -16.42 2.34 31.21
CA ASP A 12 -15.32 1.46 30.82
C ASP A 12 -15.32 1.08 29.32
N LYS A 13 -16.38 1.45 28.59
CA LYS A 13 -16.53 1.20 27.14
C LYS A 13 -16.43 2.46 26.29
N VAL A 14 -16.27 3.64 26.92
CA VAL A 14 -16.25 4.93 26.24
C VAL A 14 -14.96 5.67 26.61
N PHE A 15 -14.10 5.84 25.61
CA PHE A 15 -12.83 6.52 25.77
C PHE A 15 -12.81 7.79 24.90
N PRO A 16 -12.19 8.89 25.37
CA PRO A 16 -11.99 10.06 24.53
C PRO A 16 -11.07 9.69 23.36
N MET A 17 -11.42 10.13 22.15
CA MET A 17 -10.58 9.91 20.98
C MET A 17 -9.27 10.70 21.12
N HIS A 18 -8.13 10.04 20.93
CA HIS A 18 -6.85 10.72 20.92
C HIS A 18 -6.73 11.72 19.73
N PRO A 19 -6.14 12.93 19.92
CA PRO A 19 -6.06 13.96 18.87
C PRO A 19 -5.37 13.51 17.57
N THR A 20 -4.43 12.58 17.65
CA THR A 20 -3.74 12.02 16.46
C THR A 20 -4.68 11.27 15.54
N SER A 21 -5.82 10.79 16.04
CA SER A 21 -6.77 9.99 15.30
C SER A 21 -7.77 10.84 14.49
N ILE A 22 -7.76 12.17 14.64
CA ILE A 22 -8.76 13.08 14.04
C ILE A 22 -8.61 13.19 12.51
N ASN A 23 -7.38 13.35 12.01
CA ASN A 23 -7.15 13.70 10.59
C ASN A 23 -6.76 12.51 9.70
N GLY A 24 -6.56 11.34 10.31
CA GLY A 24 -5.93 10.18 9.71
C GLY A 24 -4.41 10.30 9.58
N VAL A 25 -3.72 9.18 9.62
CA VAL A 25 -2.26 9.03 9.56
C VAL A 25 -1.85 8.11 8.42
N GLU A 26 -0.70 8.41 7.81
CA GLU A 26 -0.13 7.58 6.74
C GLU A 26 0.48 6.28 7.26
N ASP A 27 1.00 6.28 8.49
CA ASP A 27 1.51 5.10 9.18
C ASP A 27 0.77 4.90 10.50
N MET A 28 0.04 3.80 10.63
CA MET A 28 -0.72 3.48 11.85
C MET A 28 0.18 3.06 13.01
N SER A 29 1.48 2.80 12.79
CA SER A 29 2.44 2.62 13.88
C SER A 29 2.61 3.88 14.74
N THR A 30 2.21 5.06 14.22
CA THR A 30 2.28 6.34 14.94
C THR A 30 1.00 6.66 15.71
N LEU A 31 -0.02 5.80 15.67
CA LEU A 31 -1.23 5.99 16.46
C LEU A 31 -0.91 5.79 17.95
N ALA A 32 -1.37 6.71 18.79
CA ALA A 32 -1.23 6.58 20.24
C ALA A 32 -2.04 5.40 20.79
N GLU A 33 -3.18 5.09 20.16
CA GLU A 33 -4.09 4.01 20.55
C GLU A 33 -4.29 3.09 19.34
N LEU A 34 -3.78 1.85 19.45
CA LEU A 34 -3.87 0.85 18.40
C LEU A 34 -4.94 -0.19 18.75
N HIS A 35 -6.21 0.21 18.65
CA HIS A 35 -7.36 -0.69 18.76
C HIS A 35 -8.17 -0.72 17.45
N GLU A 36 -9.03 -1.73 17.29
CA GLU A 36 -9.78 -1.98 16.05
C GLU A 36 -10.54 -0.74 15.54
N ALA A 37 -11.22 -0.02 16.44
CA ALA A 37 -11.96 1.18 16.06
C ALA A 37 -11.07 2.32 15.53
N ALA A 38 -9.85 2.50 16.07
CA ALA A 38 -8.92 3.54 15.61
C ALA A 38 -8.34 3.18 14.23
N ILE A 39 -7.97 1.91 14.03
CA ILE A 39 -7.51 1.39 12.74
C ILE A 39 -8.60 1.57 11.68
N MET A 40 -9.82 1.11 11.97
CA MET A 40 -10.95 1.21 11.05
C MET A 40 -11.28 2.67 10.70
N TYR A 41 -11.29 3.56 11.71
CA TYR A 41 -11.56 4.98 11.49
C TYR A 41 -10.48 5.64 10.62
N ASN A 42 -9.20 5.33 10.85
CA ASN A 42 -8.11 5.84 10.03
C ASN A 42 -8.24 5.40 8.56
N LEU A 43 -8.45 4.11 8.33
CA LEU A 43 -8.65 3.57 6.99
C LEU A 43 -9.87 4.21 6.30
N TYR A 44 -10.98 4.39 7.04
CA TYR A 44 -12.18 5.05 6.54
C TYR A 44 -11.92 6.49 6.09
N LEU A 45 -11.29 7.32 6.95
CA LEU A 45 -10.98 8.72 6.63
C LEU A 45 -10.08 8.85 5.40
N ARG A 46 -9.09 7.97 5.28
CA ARG A 46 -8.17 7.97 4.13
C ARG A 46 -8.88 7.50 2.86
N TYR A 47 -9.68 6.46 2.95
CA TYR A 47 -10.47 5.93 1.83
C TYR A 47 -11.42 6.99 1.25
N GLN A 48 -12.04 7.82 2.09
CA GLN A 48 -12.89 8.93 1.64
C GLN A 48 -12.15 9.98 0.79
N LYS A 49 -10.82 10.02 0.88
CA LYS A 49 -9.93 10.92 0.14
C LYS A 49 -9.18 10.20 -0.99
N ASP A 50 -9.66 9.03 -1.41
CA ASP A 50 -9.01 8.15 -2.39
C ASP A 50 -7.58 7.71 -2.00
N CYS A 51 -7.24 7.81 -0.71
CA CYS A 51 -5.98 7.31 -0.17
C CYS A 51 -6.16 5.86 0.30
N ILE A 52 -6.02 4.91 -0.63
CA ILE A 52 -6.31 3.49 -0.38
C ILE A 52 -5.21 2.72 0.36
N TYR A 53 -4.02 3.29 0.43
CA TYR A 53 -2.83 2.68 1.03
C TYR A 53 -2.52 3.32 2.38
N THR A 54 -2.16 2.51 3.37
CA THR A 54 -1.76 2.96 4.69
C THR A 54 -0.68 2.04 5.25
N ASN A 55 0.41 2.59 5.76
CA ASN A 55 1.50 1.82 6.35
C ASN A 55 1.14 1.37 7.77
N ILE A 56 1.77 0.27 8.20
CA ILE A 56 1.85 -0.20 9.57
C ILE A 56 3.32 -0.61 9.77
N GLY A 57 4.18 0.38 10.02
CA GLY A 57 5.62 0.21 9.87
C GLY A 57 5.98 -0.21 8.45
N SER A 58 6.54 -1.41 8.27
CA SER A 58 6.87 -1.96 6.95
C SER A 58 5.74 -2.76 6.27
N ILE A 59 4.61 -2.97 6.96
CA ILE A 59 3.43 -3.65 6.41
C ILE A 59 2.56 -2.61 5.70
N LEU A 60 1.94 -2.99 4.59
CA LEU A 60 1.05 -2.12 3.83
C LEU A 60 -0.39 -2.64 3.90
N ALA A 61 -1.30 -1.83 4.44
CA ALA A 61 -2.74 -2.03 4.32
C ALA A 61 -3.25 -1.38 3.03
N ALA A 62 -4.03 -2.14 2.25
CA ALA A 62 -4.64 -1.67 1.00
C ALA A 62 -6.15 -1.93 1.05
N VAL A 63 -6.96 -0.88 0.81
CA VAL A 63 -8.42 -0.97 0.76
C VAL A 63 -8.88 -0.86 -0.69
N ASN A 64 -9.51 -1.90 -1.24
CA ASN A 64 -9.92 -1.91 -2.64
C ASN A 64 -10.91 -0.77 -2.95
N PRO A 65 -10.59 0.17 -3.85
CA PRO A 65 -11.47 1.28 -4.21
C PRO A 65 -12.68 0.90 -5.07
N TYR A 66 -12.67 -0.27 -5.72
CA TYR A 66 -13.64 -0.67 -6.74
C TYR A 66 -13.82 0.34 -7.89
N LYS A 67 -12.87 1.26 -8.05
CA LYS A 67 -12.80 2.27 -9.10
C LYS A 67 -11.34 2.54 -9.45
N GLN A 68 -11.11 3.10 -10.63
CA GLN A 68 -9.79 3.60 -10.98
C GLN A 68 -9.55 4.96 -10.30
N ILE A 69 -8.35 5.15 -9.76
CA ILE A 69 -7.89 6.42 -9.19
C ILE A 69 -6.87 7.00 -10.18
N PRO A 70 -7.18 8.11 -10.86
CA PRO A 70 -6.29 8.70 -11.86
C PRO A 70 -4.90 9.02 -11.30
N GLY A 71 -3.85 8.70 -12.05
CA GLY A 71 -2.47 9.01 -11.66
C GLY A 71 -1.83 8.06 -10.64
N LEU A 72 -2.61 7.16 -10.01
CA LEU A 72 -2.11 6.32 -8.91
C LEU A 72 -1.04 5.31 -9.37
N TYR A 73 -1.21 4.73 -10.56
CA TYR A 73 -0.33 3.68 -11.10
C TYR A 73 0.37 4.08 -12.40
N ASP A 74 0.41 5.38 -12.70
CA ASP A 74 1.02 5.88 -13.93
C ASP A 74 2.53 5.62 -13.97
N PRO A 75 3.16 5.57 -15.15
CA PRO A 75 4.61 5.43 -15.28
C PRO A 75 5.40 6.48 -14.49
N ALA A 76 4.84 7.69 -14.32
CA ALA A 76 5.42 8.74 -13.49
C ALA A 76 5.50 8.34 -12.00
N ALA A 77 4.50 7.62 -11.48
CA ALA A 77 4.52 7.09 -10.12
C ALA A 77 5.61 6.02 -9.98
N VAL A 78 5.76 5.12 -10.96
CA VAL A 78 6.84 4.12 -10.97
C VAL A 78 8.22 4.80 -10.89
N ASP A 79 8.45 5.84 -11.67
CA ASP A 79 9.71 6.58 -11.63
C ASP A 79 9.92 7.30 -10.29
N LEU A 80 8.88 7.96 -9.77
CA LEU A 80 8.92 8.64 -8.49
C LEU A 80 9.31 7.68 -7.35
N TYR A 81 8.58 6.57 -7.18
CA TYR A 81 8.84 5.62 -6.10
C TYR A 81 10.16 4.86 -6.25
N SER A 82 10.67 4.69 -7.48
CA SER A 82 11.98 4.05 -7.69
C SER A 82 13.16 4.80 -7.08
N ARG A 83 13.02 6.12 -6.91
CA ARG A 83 14.09 7.00 -6.44
C ARG A 83 14.03 7.30 -4.93
N HIS A 84 12.98 6.86 -4.24
CA HIS A 84 12.72 7.19 -2.85
C HIS A 84 12.69 5.94 -1.96
N HIS A 85 13.05 6.12 -0.70
CA HIS A 85 13.03 5.07 0.30
C HIS A 85 11.62 4.93 0.92
N LEU A 86 11.35 3.77 1.53
CA LEU A 86 10.11 3.54 2.25
C LEU A 86 9.93 4.60 3.36
N GLY A 87 8.79 5.29 3.36
CA GLY A 87 8.47 6.34 4.33
C GLY A 87 8.82 7.77 3.91
N GLU A 88 9.54 7.98 2.81
CA GLU A 88 9.81 9.33 2.26
C GLU A 88 8.65 9.88 1.43
N LEU A 89 7.83 8.98 0.89
CA LEU A 89 6.65 9.27 0.07
C LEU A 89 5.39 8.69 0.74
N PRO A 90 4.20 9.15 0.34
CA PRO A 90 2.95 8.57 0.82
C PRO A 90 2.90 7.05 0.64
N PRO A 91 2.14 6.32 1.49
CA PRO A 91 2.02 4.87 1.41
C PRO A 91 1.61 4.41 0.02
N HIS A 92 2.34 3.44 -0.54
CA HIS A 92 2.06 2.93 -1.88
C HIS A 92 2.66 1.54 -2.08
N ILE A 93 2.01 0.73 -2.91
CA ILE A 93 2.51 -0.62 -3.26
C ILE A 93 3.87 -0.59 -3.97
N PHE A 94 4.15 0.47 -4.73
CA PHE A 94 5.45 0.69 -5.37
C PHE A 94 6.57 0.98 -4.37
N ALA A 95 6.28 1.58 -3.21
CA ALA A 95 7.27 1.74 -2.15
C ALA A 95 7.69 0.38 -1.58
N VAL A 96 6.73 -0.54 -1.40
CA VAL A 96 6.99 -1.92 -0.96
C VAL A 96 7.78 -2.69 -2.01
N ALA A 97 7.42 -2.58 -3.29
CA ALA A 97 8.21 -3.19 -4.38
C ALA A 97 9.64 -2.67 -4.41
N ASN A 98 9.84 -1.36 -4.26
CA ASN A 98 11.17 -0.77 -4.27
C ASN A 98 12.01 -1.24 -3.08
N GLU A 99 11.44 -1.25 -1.87
CA GLU A 99 12.17 -1.75 -0.70
C GLU A 99 12.51 -3.24 -0.82
N CYS A 100 11.60 -4.06 -1.33
CA CYS A 100 11.85 -5.46 -1.66
C CYS A 100 13.01 -5.62 -2.66
N TYR A 101 13.01 -4.85 -3.75
CA TYR A 101 14.09 -4.85 -4.73
C TYR A 101 15.43 -4.44 -4.11
N ARG A 102 15.45 -3.38 -3.31
CA ARG A 102 16.67 -2.90 -2.64
C ARG A 102 17.22 -3.87 -1.60
N CYS A 103 16.34 -4.60 -0.91
CA CYS A 103 16.74 -5.60 0.08
C CYS A 103 17.58 -6.74 -0.52
N LEU A 104 17.42 -7.06 -1.81
CA LEU A 104 18.27 -8.04 -2.51
C LEU A 104 19.77 -7.69 -2.39
N TRP A 105 20.12 -6.41 -2.45
CA TRP A 105 21.50 -5.95 -2.26
C TRP A 105 21.83 -5.66 -0.80
N LYS A 106 20.89 -5.12 -0.01
CA LYS A 106 21.16 -4.75 1.39
C LYS A 106 21.38 -5.97 2.29
N ARG A 107 20.62 -7.05 2.08
CA ARG A 107 20.55 -8.21 2.98
C ARG A 107 21.17 -9.49 2.40
N HIS A 108 21.40 -9.52 1.09
CA HIS A 108 21.97 -10.68 0.37
C HIS A 108 21.17 -11.98 0.53
N ASP A 109 19.87 -11.89 0.83
CA ASP A 109 18.91 -12.99 0.90
C ASP A 109 17.75 -12.80 -0.08
N SER A 110 17.08 -13.90 -0.41
CA SER A 110 15.89 -13.89 -1.27
C SER A 110 14.73 -13.21 -0.56
N GLN A 111 14.04 -12.30 -1.26
CA GLN A 111 12.87 -11.61 -0.73
C GLN A 111 11.56 -12.26 -1.19
N CYS A 112 10.51 -12.13 -0.38
CA CYS A 112 9.15 -12.48 -0.76
C CYS A 112 8.17 -11.39 -0.32
N VAL A 113 7.11 -11.18 -1.11
CA VAL A 113 5.99 -10.30 -0.77
C VAL A 113 4.75 -11.18 -0.60
N LEU A 114 4.21 -11.25 0.62
CA LEU A 114 2.99 -11.98 0.92
C LEU A 114 1.79 -11.04 0.84
N ILE A 115 0.81 -11.38 -0.02
CA ILE A 115 -0.42 -10.61 -0.18
C ILE A 115 -1.59 -11.44 0.34
N SER A 116 -2.19 -11.01 1.45
CA SER A 116 -3.36 -11.63 2.07
C SER A 116 -4.63 -10.83 1.78
N GLY A 117 -5.78 -11.47 1.99
CA GLY A 117 -7.09 -10.85 1.82
C GLY A 117 -8.14 -11.83 1.29
N GLU A 118 -9.41 -11.51 1.51
CA GLU A 118 -10.53 -12.31 1.03
C GLU A 118 -10.71 -12.23 -0.50
N SER A 119 -11.68 -12.98 -1.03
CA SER A 119 -12.07 -12.86 -2.43
C SER A 119 -12.53 -11.44 -2.73
N GLY A 120 -12.05 -10.86 -3.84
CA GLY A 120 -12.37 -9.48 -4.21
C GLY A 120 -11.56 -8.38 -3.50
N ALA A 121 -10.65 -8.72 -2.58
CA ALA A 121 -9.83 -7.73 -1.87
C ALA A 121 -8.78 -7.00 -2.75
N GLY A 122 -8.55 -7.46 -3.99
CA GLY A 122 -7.58 -6.85 -4.90
C GLY A 122 -6.18 -7.49 -4.90
N LYS A 123 -6.04 -8.72 -4.39
CA LYS A 123 -4.76 -9.45 -4.35
C LYS A 123 -4.11 -9.58 -5.74
N THR A 124 -4.87 -10.04 -6.73
CA THR A 124 -4.37 -10.25 -8.10
C THR A 124 -3.87 -8.95 -8.75
N GLU A 125 -4.63 -7.86 -8.60
CA GLU A 125 -4.23 -6.55 -9.13
C GLU A 125 -2.99 -6.02 -8.41
N SER A 126 -2.89 -6.22 -7.09
CA SER A 126 -1.70 -5.88 -6.31
C SER A 126 -0.46 -6.64 -6.80
N THR A 127 -0.59 -7.94 -7.10
CA THR A 127 0.48 -8.75 -7.68
C THR A 127 0.92 -8.21 -9.04
N LYS A 128 -0.02 -7.89 -9.94
CA LYS A 128 0.28 -7.33 -11.26
C LYS A 128 1.06 -6.02 -11.15
N LEU A 129 0.65 -5.13 -10.25
CA LEU A 129 1.32 -3.84 -10.01
C LEU A 129 2.74 -4.02 -9.47
N LEU A 130 2.96 -4.93 -8.53
CA LEU A 130 4.29 -5.26 -8.03
C LEU A 130 5.19 -5.77 -9.16
N LEU A 131 4.70 -6.72 -9.95
CA LEU A 131 5.45 -7.31 -11.05
C LEU A 131 5.77 -6.29 -12.16
N GLN A 132 4.81 -5.41 -12.49
CA GLN A 132 5.02 -4.31 -13.43
C GLN A 132 6.13 -3.36 -12.93
N PHE A 133 6.08 -2.97 -11.66
CA PHE A 133 7.11 -2.11 -11.07
C PHE A 133 8.50 -2.77 -11.15
N LEU A 134 8.61 -4.04 -10.75
CA LEU A 134 9.87 -4.78 -10.78
C LEU A 134 10.40 -4.99 -12.20
N SER A 135 9.53 -5.20 -13.19
CA SER A 135 9.92 -5.27 -14.61
C SER A 135 10.61 -3.98 -15.05
N VAL A 136 10.00 -2.82 -14.76
CA VAL A 136 10.57 -1.51 -15.10
C VAL A 136 11.91 -1.29 -14.39
N MET A 137 12.03 -1.68 -13.11
CA MET A 137 13.30 -1.58 -12.38
C MET A 137 14.40 -2.43 -12.99
N SER A 138 14.09 -3.67 -13.37
CA SER A 138 15.04 -4.57 -14.03
C SER A 138 15.57 -4.01 -15.34
N GLN A 139 14.67 -3.45 -16.17
CA GLN A 139 15.05 -2.83 -17.46
C GLN A 139 15.95 -1.59 -17.29
N LYS A 140 15.71 -0.76 -16.26
CA LYS A 140 16.58 0.39 -15.96
C LYS A 140 18.01 -0.03 -15.61
N SER A 141 18.18 -1.17 -14.92
CA SER A 141 19.48 -1.68 -14.50
C SER A 141 20.25 -2.39 -15.63
N ALA A 142 19.55 -2.96 -16.62
CA ALA A 142 20.15 -3.74 -17.70
C ALA A 142 20.74 -2.91 -18.86
N GLY A 143 20.58 -1.57 -18.86
CA GLY A 143 21.10 -0.70 -19.93
C GLY A 143 20.52 -0.99 -21.32
N THR A 144 19.35 -1.66 -21.38
CA THR A 144 18.79 -2.22 -22.61
C THR A 144 18.34 -1.13 -23.58
N ALA A 145 18.66 -1.31 -24.87
CA ALA A 145 18.27 -0.38 -25.93
C ALA A 145 16.73 -0.28 -26.04
N PRO A 146 16.17 0.89 -26.46
CA PRO A 146 14.73 1.11 -26.54
C PRO A 146 13.95 0.10 -27.40
N SER A 147 14.61 -0.55 -28.35
CA SER A 147 14.03 -1.50 -29.30
C SER A 147 13.64 -2.86 -28.69
N GLU A 148 14.14 -3.21 -27.49
CA GLU A 148 13.85 -4.50 -26.83
C GLU A 148 12.91 -4.37 -25.63
N ARG A 149 12.37 -3.17 -25.37
CA ARG A 149 11.55 -2.86 -24.18
C ARG A 149 10.24 -3.64 -24.06
N SER A 150 9.75 -4.26 -25.14
CA SER A 150 8.65 -5.22 -25.08
C SER A 150 9.18 -6.60 -24.68
N THR A 151 9.69 -6.75 -23.45
CA THR A 151 10.20 -8.05 -23.01
C THR A 151 9.06 -9.01 -22.66
N ARG A 152 9.25 -10.29 -23.00
CA ARG A 152 8.34 -11.45 -22.78
C ARG A 152 7.71 -11.52 -21.39
N VAL A 153 8.35 -10.95 -20.36
CA VAL A 153 7.90 -11.01 -18.98
C VAL A 153 6.63 -10.18 -18.78
N GLU A 154 6.54 -8.96 -19.33
CA GLU A 154 5.32 -8.14 -19.23
C GLU A 154 4.14 -8.80 -19.95
N GLN A 155 4.37 -9.38 -21.13
CA GLN A 155 3.34 -10.15 -21.84
C GLN A 155 2.91 -11.39 -21.06
N ALA A 156 3.85 -12.11 -20.41
CA ALA A 156 3.54 -13.25 -19.57
C ALA A 156 2.75 -12.86 -18.31
N ILE A 157 3.06 -11.71 -17.69
CA ILE A 157 2.33 -11.17 -16.53
C ILE A 157 0.91 -10.75 -16.92
N ILE A 158 0.73 -10.16 -18.11
CA ILE A 158 -0.61 -9.74 -18.61
C ILE A 158 -1.47 -10.95 -18.99
N GLN A 159 -0.85 -12.06 -19.42
CA GLN A 159 -1.53 -13.30 -19.82
C GLN A 159 -1.79 -14.30 -18.69
N SER A 160 -1.30 -14.02 -17.47
CA SER A 160 -1.49 -14.87 -16.27
C SER A 160 -2.58 -14.32 -15.36
#